data_AF-A0A533ZTG5-F1
#
_entry.id   AF-A0A533ZTG5-F1
#
_cell.length_a   1.000
_cell.length_b   1.000
_cell.length_c   1.000
_cell.angle_alpha   90.00
_cell.angle_beta   90.00
_cell.angle_gamma   90.00
#
_symmetry.space_group_name_H-M   'P 1'
#
loop_
_entity.id
_entity.type
_entity.pdbx_description
1 polymer ?
#
loop_
_entity_poly.entity_id
_entity_poly.type
_entity_poly.pdbx_seq_one_letter_code
_entity_poly.pdbx_strand_id
1 'polypeptide(L)' 'MVHGSEVITIERFIMEQERLYPEATGELSNLLYDVCLAAKIISRHVRRAGLTDILGAAGAVNVSGDLQQKLDLFANETVR' A
#
# COMPACT_ATOMS: atom_id res chain seq x y z
N MET A 1 33.37 -16.99 6.30
CA MET A 1 32.35 -16.21 7.02
C MET A 1 31.39 -15.66 5.99
N VAL A 2 30.19 -16.25 5.88
CA VAL A 2 29.17 -15.79 4.92
C VAL A 2 28.49 -14.57 5.54
N HIS A 3 28.78 -13.37 5.03
CA HIS A 3 27.89 -12.23 5.26
C HIS A 3 26.64 -12.48 4.41
N GLY A 4 25.69 -13.23 4.96
CA GLY A 4 24.35 -13.27 4.39
C GLY A 4 23.76 -11.88 4.55
N SER A 5 23.44 -11.21 3.45
CA SER A 5 22.67 -9.98 3.48
C SER A 5 21.34 -10.29 4.17
N GLU A 6 21.19 -9.88 5.43
CA GLU A 6 19.99 -10.17 6.20
C GLU A 6 18.82 -9.42 5.55
N VAL A 7 17.85 -10.15 5.01
CA VAL A 7 16.67 -9.53 4.40
C VAL A 7 15.79 -9.00 5.52
N ILE A 8 15.68 -7.68 5.64
CA ILE A 8 14.76 -7.01 6.57
C ILE A 8 13.49 -6.69 5.80
N THR A 9 12.35 -7.24 6.24
CA THR A 9 11.06 -6.88 5.68
C THR A 9 10.58 -5.57 6.26
N ILE A 10 9.68 -4.87 5.55
CA ILE A 10 9.09 -3.62 6.06
C ILE A 10 8.38 -3.84 7.40
N GLU A 11 7.75 -5.00 7.58
CA GLU A 11 7.08 -5.35 8.82
C GLU A 11 8.07 -5.50 9.97
N ARG A 12 9.17 -6.24 9.74
CA ARG A 12 10.24 -6.39 10.73
C ARG A 12 10.83 -5.03 11.10
N PHE A 13 11.08 -4.18 10.11
CA PHE A 13 11.59 -2.83 10.36
C PHE A 13 10.62 -2.02 11.23
N ILE A 14 9.33 -1.99 10.92
CA ILE A 14 8.31 -1.27 11.71
C ILE A 14 8.27 -1.78 13.16
N MET A 15 8.25 -3.10 13.36
CA MET A 15 8.29 -3.70 14.71
C MET A 15 9.56 -3.32 15.48
N GLU A 16 10.71 -3.37 14.82
CA GLU A 16 11.98 -3.03 15.45
C GLU A 16 12.04 -1.56 15.82
N GLN A 17 11.49 -0.65 15.00
CA GLN A 17 11.40 0.76 15.33
C GLN A 17 10.46 1.02 16.51
N GLU A 18 9.27 0.42 16.55
CA GLU A 18 8.33 0.58 17.67
C GLU A 18 8.95 0.14 19.01
N ARG A 19 9.69 -0.97 19.01
CA ARG A 19 10.36 -1.49 20.21
C ARG A 19 11.40 -0.55 20.81
N LEU A 20 11.90 0.43 20.06
CA LEU A 20 12.80 1.45 20.57
C LEU A 20 12.10 2.47 21.48
N TYR A 21 10.76 2.49 21.49
CA TYR A 21 9.93 3.45 22.23
C TYR A 21 8.98 2.70 23.18
N PRO A 22 9.37 2.48 24.45
CA PRO A 22 8.56 1.74 25.44
C PRO A 22 7.16 2.32 25.68
N GLU A 23 6.96 3.60 25.41
CA GLU A 23 5.70 4.34 25.50
C GLU A 23 4.82 4.23 24.25
N ALA A 24 5.31 3.62 23.18
CA ALA A 24 4.55 3.48 21.95
C ALA A 24 3.31 2.61 22.16
N THR A 25 2.18 3.10 21.63
CA THR A 25 0.89 2.40 21.69
C THR A 25 0.71 1.37 20.57
N GLY A 26 1.60 1.38 19.57
CA GLY A 26 1.49 0.60 18.33
C GLY A 26 0.54 1.18 17.29
N GLU A 27 -0.13 2.31 17.56
CA GLU A 27 -1.12 2.90 16.64
C GLU A 27 -0.51 3.29 15.29
N LEU A 28 0.66 3.95 15.30
CA LEU A 28 1.38 4.28 14.07
C LEU A 28 1.83 3.02 13.32
N SER A 29 2.32 2.00 14.02
CA SER A 29 2.74 0.75 13.41
C SER A 29 1.58 0.04 12.71
N ASN A 30 0.40 0.01 13.36
CA ASN A 30 -0.82 -0.52 12.77
C ASN A 30 -1.23 0.25 11.51
N LEU A 31 -1.21 1.58 11.55
CA LEU A 31 -1.46 2.40 10.37
C LEU A 31 -0.49 2.07 9.22
N LEU A 32 0.80 1.91 9.53
CA LEU A 32 1.80 1.54 8.53
C LEU A 32 1.58 0.13 7.98
N TYR A 33 1.13 -0.83 8.79
CA TYR A 33 0.75 -2.16 8.32
C TYR A 33 -0.43 -2.10 7.34
N ASP A 34 -1.46 -1.32 7.65
CA ASP A 34 -2.64 -1.17 6.79
C ASP A 34 -2.26 -0.56 5.44
N VAL A 35 -1.41 0.48 5.45
CA VAL A 35 -0.86 1.09 4.22
C VAL A 35 -0.05 0.06 3.41
N CYS A 36 0.80 -0.73 4.07
CA CYS A 36 1.58 -1.77 3.39
C CYS A 36 0.68 -2.84 2.76
N LEU A 37 -0.39 -3.24 3.45
CA LEU A 37 -1.35 -4.21 2.94
C LEU A 37 -2.10 -3.67 1.72
N ALA A 38 -2.65 -2.45 1.82
CA ALA A 38 -3.33 -1.79 0.72
C ALA A 38 -2.42 -1.68 -0.51
N ALA A 39 -1.16 -1.27 -0.33
CA ALA A 39 -0.18 -1.18 -1.40
C ALA A 39 0.08 -2.55 -2.08
N LYS A 40 0.15 -3.65 -1.31
CA LYS A 40 0.30 -5.01 -1.86
C LYS A 40 -0.93 -5.43 -2.68
N ILE A 41 -2.13 -5.12 -2.20
CA ILE A 41 -3.39 -5.40 -2.91
C ILE A 41 -3.44 -4.62 -4.23
N ILE A 42 -3.15 -3.31 -4.18
CA ILE A 42 -3.09 -2.45 -5.35
C ILE A 42 -2.08 -2.98 -6.36
N SER A 43 -0.85 -3.28 -5.91
CA SER A 43 0.21 -3.80 -6.79
C SER A 43 -0.17 -5.12 -7.45
N ARG A 44 -0.85 -6.02 -6.72
CA ARG A 44 -1.39 -7.27 -7.30
C ARG A 44 -2.42 -6.98 -8.40
N HIS A 45 -3.27 -5.98 -8.22
CA HIS A 45 -4.28 -5.64 -9.22
C HIS A 45 -3.64 -4.96 -10.45
N VAL A 46 -2.72 -4.02 -10.24
CA VAL A 46 -1.95 -3.36 -11.32
C VAL A 46 -1.23 -4.38 -12.19
N ARG A 47 -0.56 -5.37 -11.60
CA ARG A 47 0.14 -6.43 -12.35
C ARG A 47 -0.78 -7.28 -13.22
N ARG A 48 -2.09 -7.30 -12.93
CA ARG A 48 -3.11 -8.04 -13.67
C ARG A 48 -3.99 -7.14 -14.52
N ALA A 49 -3.75 -5.83 -14.56
CA ALA A 49 -4.63 -4.87 -15.20
C ALA A 49 -4.80 -5.08 -16.71
N GLY A 50 -3.80 -5.66 -17.39
CA GLY A 50 -3.94 -6.05 -18.81
C GLY A 50 -4.82 -7.29 -19.04
N LEU A 51 -5.23 -7.98 -17.97
CA LEU A 51 -6.08 -9.18 -17.99
C LEU A 51 -7.45 -8.94 -17.33
N THR A 52 -7.70 -7.74 -16.80
CA THR A 52 -8.94 -7.36 -16.10
C THR A 52 -9.46 -6.02 -16.66
N ASP A 53 -10.75 -5.74 -16.52
CA ASP A 53 -11.36 -4.50 -17.03
C ASP A 53 -11.13 -3.27 -16.11
N ILE A 54 -9.89 -3.07 -15.65
CA ILE A 54 -9.52 -1.99 -14.73
C ILE A 54 -8.71 -0.86 -15.40
N LEU A 55 -8.33 -1.02 -16.67
CA LEU A 55 -7.67 0.03 -17.43
C LEU A 55 -8.71 1.00 -18.01
N GLY A 56 -8.33 2.28 -18.11
CA GLY A 56 -9.13 3.33 -18.73
C GLY A 56 -9.94 4.19 -17.77
N ALA A 57 -10.62 5.17 -18.35
CA ALA A 57 -11.40 6.16 -17.62
C ALA A 57 -12.62 5.52 -16.92
N ALA A 58 -12.90 5.99 -15.71
CA ALA A 58 -14.10 5.64 -14.95
C ALA A 58 -15.33 6.47 -15.36
N GLY A 59 -15.19 7.40 -16.31
CA GLY A 59 -16.28 8.26 -16.77
C GLY A 59 -16.65 9.39 -15.83
N ALA A 60 -15.87 9.60 -14.75
CA ALA A 60 -16.06 10.67 -13.78
C ALA A 60 -14.87 11.65 -13.82
N VAL A 61 -15.15 12.92 -13.57
CA VAL A 61 -14.13 13.96 -13.36
C VAL A 61 -14.01 14.20 -11.86
N ASN A 62 -12.78 14.18 -11.35
CA ASN A 62 -12.53 14.41 -9.93
C ASN A 62 -12.66 15.90 -9.56
N VAL A 63 -12.58 16.22 -8.26
CA VAL A 63 -12.66 17.61 -7.77
C VAL A 63 -11.53 18.52 -8.28
N SER A 64 -10.43 17.93 -8.78
CA SER A 64 -9.29 18.65 -9.35
C SER A 64 -9.46 18.93 -10.85
N GLY A 65 -10.49 18.37 -11.50
CA GLY A 65 -10.76 18.54 -12.93
C GLY A 65 -10.18 17.46 -13.84
N ASP A 66 -9.55 16.41 -13.30
CA ASP A 66 -8.96 15.32 -14.07
C ASP A 66 -9.99 14.20 -14.33
N LEU A 67 -9.89 13.57 -15.51
CA LEU A 67 -10.65 12.36 -15.81
C LEU A 67 -10.13 11.19 -14.98
N GLN A 68 -10.92 10.76 -14.01
CA GLN A 68 -10.55 9.72 -13.07
C GLN A 68 -10.46 8.36 -13.77
N GLN A 69 -9.41 7.60 -13.46
CA GLN A 69 -9.22 6.25 -13.98
C GLN A 69 -9.92 5.21 -13.09
N LYS A 70 -10.33 4.09 -13.66
CA LYS A 70 -10.91 2.97 -12.90
C LYS A 70 -9.94 2.48 -11.81
N LEU A 71 -8.63 2.51 -12.09
CA LEU A 71 -7.60 2.16 -11.12
C LEU A 71 -7.52 3.13 -9.94
N ASP A 72 -7.79 4.43 -10.16
CA ASP A 72 -7.77 5.44 -9.10
C ASP A 72 -8.91 5.18 -8.11
N LEU A 73 -10.10 4.85 -8.62
CA LEU A 73 -11.25 4.47 -7.79
C LEU A 73 -10.96 3.23 -6.96
N PHE A 74 -10.41 2.19 -7.60
CA PHE A 74 -10.03 0.95 -6.92
C PHE A 74 -8.99 1.18 -5.82
N ALA A 75 -7.95 1.97 -6.10
CA ALA A 75 -6.94 2.31 -5.10
C ALA A 75 -7.56 3.06 -3.91
N ASN A 76 -8.45 4.02 -4.19
CA ASN A 76 -9.17 4.76 -3.16
C ASN A 76 -10.08 3.86 -2.30
N GLU A 77 -10.79 2.91 -2.91
CA GLU A 77 -11.59 1.91 -2.17
C GLU A 77 -10.74 0.95 -1.35
N THR A 78 -9.54 0.61 -1.81
CA THR A 78 -8.64 -0.35 -1.14
C THR A 78 -7.99 0.24 0.13
N VAL A 79 -7.80 1.56 0.18
CA VAL A 79 -7.14 2.26 1.30
C VAL A 79 -8.15 2.75 2.34
N ARG A 80 -9.44 2.78 2.00
CA ARG A 80 -10.52 3.33 2.82
C ARG A 80 -11.09 2.32 3.80
#